data_AF-A0AAJ1L6G5-F1
#
_entry.id   AF-A0AAJ1L6G5-F1
#
_cell.length_a   1.000
_cell.length_b   1.000
_cell.length_c   1.000
_cell.angle_alpha   90.00
_cell.angle_beta   90.00
_cell.angle_gamma   90.00
#
_symmetry.space_group_name_H-M   'P 1'
#
loop_
_entity.id
_entity.type
_entity.pdbx_description
1 polymer ?
#
loop_
_entity_poly.entity_id
_entity_poly.type
_entity_poly.pdbx_seq_one_letter_code
_entity_poly.pdbx_strand_id
1 'polypeptide(L)'
;MKKGIVLKLFILTTALCTLILVTIFIGQTIFFKQYYANRKVNDIKTNIQSFEKGYVKAGDDAKAIQELEQNFYQENATWITTLDRVGNIKYANDFSVEIQLDPNEDKRFSERSIHIPLYSFINLEDIQRMKYSLEQGSHIIIDGVQKGDIVIPAMLTIKEKNVGLENKQLSERLYGPKAASSKESSQLYLAGSIQNVQLPEGTVGTNFIYGNRVLIDRIKQFQVDLLLDQKFNEVTSTEILDYEENDIKYKLLIKPTIDAEGKTNYIFAMTSLQPVDEAVQMIKDYYVYLIIFVLILIVLISFYYSKKIAKPLLQINDTTKKLRV
;
A
#
# COMPACT_ATOMS: atom_id res chain seq x y z
N MET A 1 55.17 -26.22 -28.38
CA MET A 1 54.76 -24.79 -28.32
C MET A 1 53.32 -24.53 -28.79
N LYS A 2 52.85 -25.03 -29.95
CA LYS A 2 51.49 -24.76 -30.48
C LYS A 2 50.31 -25.13 -29.57
N LYS A 3 50.36 -26.29 -28.89
CA LYS A 3 49.31 -26.71 -27.93
C LYS A 3 49.15 -25.70 -26.77
N GLY A 4 50.24 -25.05 -26.34
CA GLY A 4 50.21 -24.10 -25.23
C GLY A 4 49.53 -22.77 -25.59
N ILE A 5 49.72 -22.26 -26.80
CA ILE A 5 49.09 -21.00 -27.25
C ILE A 5 47.57 -21.20 -27.42
N VAL A 6 47.16 -22.31 -28.03
CA VAL A 6 45.74 -22.67 -28.23
C VAL A 6 45.01 -22.83 -26.89
N LEU A 7 45.67 -23.45 -25.90
CA LEU A 7 45.14 -23.58 -24.54
C LEU A 7 45.04 -22.23 -23.81
N LYS A 8 46.07 -21.36 -23.92
CA LYS A 8 46.04 -20.00 -23.36
C LYS A 8 44.88 -19.18 -23.93
N LEU A 9 44.64 -19.30 -25.23
CA LEU A 9 43.55 -18.60 -25.91
C LEU A 9 42.18 -19.10 -25.46
N PHE A 10 42.00 -20.42 -25.29
CA PHE A 10 40.80 -21.02 -24.71
C PHE A 10 40.54 -20.52 -23.29
N ILE A 11 41.57 -20.52 -22.44
CA ILE A 11 41.46 -20.04 -21.05
C ILE A 11 41.07 -18.57 -21.03
N LEU A 12 41.71 -17.73 -21.85
CA LEU A 12 41.40 -16.31 -21.95
C LEU A 12 39.96 -16.05 -22.38
N THR A 13 39.49 -16.74 -23.44
CA THR A 13 38.11 -16.58 -23.92
C THR A 13 37.08 -17.03 -22.90
N THR A 14 37.31 -18.17 -22.24
CA THR A 14 36.41 -18.68 -21.20
C THR A 14 36.39 -17.74 -20.00
N ALA A 15 37.55 -17.26 -19.54
CA ALA A 15 37.64 -16.33 -18.42
C ALA A 15 36.92 -15.01 -18.72
N LEU A 16 37.09 -14.46 -19.93
CA LEU A 16 36.40 -13.24 -20.35
C LEU A 16 34.88 -13.44 -20.38
N CYS A 17 34.40 -14.52 -21.00
CA CYS A 17 32.97 -14.83 -21.06
C CYS A 17 32.36 -15.06 -19.68
N THR A 18 33.06 -15.79 -18.80
CA THR A 18 32.62 -16.00 -17.42
C THR A 18 32.59 -14.71 -16.63
N LEU A 19 33.57 -13.81 -16.81
CA LEU A 19 33.57 -12.50 -16.16
C LEU A 19 32.36 -11.66 -16.59
N ILE A 20 32.06 -11.61 -17.89
CA ILE A 20 30.87 -10.92 -18.41
C ILE A 20 29.59 -11.51 -17.80
N LEU A 21 29.48 -12.84 -17.75
CA LEU A 21 28.32 -13.53 -17.16
C LEU A 21 28.14 -13.18 -15.68
N VAL A 22 29.22 -13.19 -14.89
CA VAL A 22 29.18 -12.84 -13.47
C VAL A 22 28.75 -11.38 -13.29
N THR A 23 29.28 -10.45 -14.09
CA THR A 23 28.90 -9.04 -14.02
C THR A 23 27.42 -8.85 -14.34
N ILE A 24 26.90 -9.50 -15.39
CA ILE A 24 25.46 -9.44 -15.74
C ILE A 24 24.61 -10.00 -14.60
N PHE A 25 25.00 -11.15 -14.04
CA PHE A 25 24.25 -11.79 -12.96
C PHE A 25 24.19 -10.93 -11.69
N ILE A 26 25.31 -10.31 -11.31
CA ILE A 26 25.35 -9.38 -10.17
C ILE A 26 24.47 -8.16 -10.45
N GLY A 27 24.60 -7.56 -11.63
CA GLY A 27 23.78 -6.41 -12.03
C GLY A 27 22.29 -6.72 -11.97
N GLN A 28 21.86 -7.83 -12.57
CA GLN A 28 20.47 -8.27 -12.51
C GLN A 28 20.03 -8.49 -11.06
N THR A 29 20.81 -9.21 -10.24
CA THR A 29 20.43 -9.51 -8.84
C THR A 29 20.21 -8.26 -8.00
N ILE A 30 21.03 -7.22 -8.18
CA ILE A 30 20.97 -5.98 -7.40
C ILE A 30 19.82 -5.08 -7.88
N PHE A 31 19.68 -4.87 -9.19
CA PHE A 31 18.75 -3.87 -9.73
C PHE A 31 17.32 -4.39 -9.93
N PHE A 32 17.14 -5.70 -10.10
CA PHE A 32 15.86 -6.26 -10.55
C PHE A 32 14.73 -6.08 -9.54
N LYS A 33 14.97 -6.32 -8.23
CA LYS A 33 13.95 -6.12 -7.18
C LYS A 33 13.45 -4.67 -7.16
N GLN A 34 14.38 -3.71 -7.15
CA GLN A 34 14.04 -2.29 -7.12
C GLN A 34 13.31 -1.87 -8.39
N TYR A 35 13.74 -2.36 -9.56
CA TYR A 35 13.08 -2.08 -10.83
C TYR A 35 11.62 -2.53 -10.84
N TYR A 36 11.33 -3.76 -10.41
CA TYR A 36 9.96 -4.28 -10.38
C TYR A 36 9.08 -3.55 -9.36
N ALA A 37 9.61 -3.25 -8.17
CA ALA A 37 8.89 -2.46 -7.17
C ALA A 37 8.54 -1.06 -7.71
N ASN A 38 9.50 -0.37 -8.33
CA ASN A 38 9.27 0.93 -8.96
C ASN A 38 8.27 0.85 -10.11
N ARG A 39 8.36 -0.19 -10.94
CA ARG A 39 7.42 -0.43 -12.05
C ARG A 39 6.00 -0.60 -11.52
N LYS A 40 5.80 -1.44 -10.51
CA LYS A 40 4.51 -1.65 -9.84
C LYS A 40 3.93 -0.33 -9.34
N VAL A 41 4.72 0.47 -8.61
CA VAL A 41 4.28 1.78 -8.10
C VAL A 41 3.84 2.73 -9.23
N ASN A 42 4.59 2.78 -10.33
CA ASN A 42 4.26 3.63 -11.48
C ASN A 42 3.00 3.17 -12.21
N ASP A 43 2.80 1.86 -12.34
CA ASP A 43 1.60 1.30 -12.95
C ASP A 43 0.37 1.62 -12.07
N ILE A 44 0.47 1.46 -10.74
CA ILE A 44 -0.59 1.86 -9.80
C ILE A 44 -0.88 3.36 -9.87
N LYS A 45 0.15 4.22 -9.92
CA LYS A 45 -0.04 5.68 -10.05
C LYS A 45 -0.83 6.04 -11.32
N THR A 46 -0.57 5.35 -12.42
CA THR A 46 -1.30 5.52 -13.68
C THR A 46 -2.75 5.05 -13.53
N ASN A 47 -2.96 3.88 -12.93
CA ASN A 47 -4.30 3.31 -12.77
C ASN A 47 -5.15 4.11 -11.77
N ILE A 48 -4.56 4.74 -10.75
CA ILE A 48 -5.25 5.70 -9.86
C ILE A 48 -5.85 6.86 -10.65
N GLN A 49 -5.22 7.32 -11.74
CA GLN A 49 -5.80 8.38 -12.58
C GLN A 49 -7.07 7.91 -13.31
N SER A 50 -7.12 6.64 -13.71
CA SER A 50 -8.32 6.03 -14.30
C SER A 50 -9.41 5.86 -13.25
N PHE A 51 -9.06 5.39 -12.05
CA PHE A 51 -9.96 5.30 -10.90
C PHE A 51 -10.56 6.66 -10.55
N GLU A 52 -9.73 7.70 -10.42
CA GLU A 52 -10.18 9.07 -10.11
C GLU A 52 -11.21 9.58 -11.13
N LYS A 53 -11.00 9.35 -12.43
CA LYS A 53 -11.99 9.72 -13.46
C LYS A 53 -13.31 8.98 -13.28
N GLY A 54 -13.26 7.69 -12.95
CA GLY A 54 -14.43 6.88 -12.63
C GLY A 54 -15.16 7.41 -11.40
N TYR A 55 -14.42 7.67 -10.33
CA TYR A 55 -14.91 8.22 -9.07
C TYR A 55 -15.60 9.58 -9.26
N VAL A 56 -14.96 10.53 -9.96
CA VAL A 56 -15.55 11.85 -10.27
C VAL A 56 -16.84 11.70 -11.08
N LYS A 57 -16.90 10.72 -12.00
CA LYS A 57 -18.10 10.46 -12.80
C LYS A 57 -19.22 9.80 -11.99
N ALA A 58 -18.89 8.96 -11.02
CA ALA A 58 -19.86 8.27 -10.17
C ALA A 58 -20.60 9.23 -9.22
N GLY A 59 -20.01 10.39 -8.90
CA GLY A 59 -20.63 11.37 -8.00
C GLY A 59 -20.80 10.78 -6.60
N ASP A 60 -22.03 10.76 -6.09
CA ASP A 60 -22.38 10.20 -4.77
C ASP A 60 -23.01 8.81 -4.84
N ASP A 61 -22.92 8.12 -6.00
CA ASP A 61 -23.38 6.74 -6.12
C ASP A 61 -22.40 5.78 -5.40
N ALA A 62 -22.71 5.51 -4.13
CA ALA A 62 -21.91 4.64 -3.27
C ALA A 62 -21.70 3.24 -3.87
N LYS A 63 -22.69 2.67 -4.57
CA LYS A 63 -22.57 1.33 -5.17
C LYS A 63 -21.61 1.33 -6.35
N ALA A 64 -21.73 2.32 -7.23
CA ALA A 64 -20.82 2.47 -8.36
C ALA A 64 -19.36 2.67 -7.88
N ILE A 65 -19.16 3.41 -6.79
CA ILE A 65 -17.83 3.61 -6.19
C ILE A 65 -17.29 2.32 -5.59
N GLN A 66 -18.10 1.57 -4.85
CA GLN A 66 -17.71 0.26 -4.32
C GLN A 66 -17.32 -0.72 -5.45
N GLU A 67 -18.07 -0.74 -6.55
CA GLU A 67 -17.73 -1.54 -7.74
C GLU A 67 -16.40 -1.09 -8.36
N LEU A 68 -16.12 0.22 -8.44
CA LEU A 68 -14.84 0.74 -8.90
C LEU A 68 -13.68 0.31 -8.00
N GLU A 69 -13.85 0.38 -6.67
CA GLU A 69 -12.83 -0.05 -5.70
C GLU A 69 -12.55 -1.56 -5.83
N GLN A 70 -13.61 -2.37 -5.99
CA GLN A 70 -13.48 -3.82 -6.15
C GLN A 70 -12.80 -4.19 -7.47
N ASN A 71 -13.22 -3.58 -8.59
CA ASN A 71 -12.59 -3.81 -9.90
C ASN A 71 -11.12 -3.40 -9.88
N PHE A 72 -10.80 -2.27 -9.24
CA PHE A 72 -9.42 -1.83 -9.07
C PHE A 72 -8.60 -2.86 -8.30
N TYR A 73 -9.13 -3.41 -7.21
CA TYR A 73 -8.46 -4.47 -6.45
C TYR A 73 -8.23 -5.73 -7.30
N GLN A 74 -9.23 -6.19 -8.05
CA GLN A 74 -9.12 -7.38 -8.90
C GLN A 74 -8.07 -7.23 -10.00
N GLU A 75 -8.00 -6.06 -10.64
CA GLU A 75 -7.05 -5.79 -11.73
C GLU A 75 -5.63 -5.53 -11.22
N ASN A 76 -5.51 -4.91 -10.05
CA ASN A 76 -4.24 -4.35 -9.58
C ASN A 76 -3.65 -5.06 -8.35
N ALA A 77 -4.38 -5.97 -7.71
CA ALA A 77 -4.05 -6.52 -6.39
C ALA A 77 -3.67 -5.41 -5.38
N THR A 78 -4.40 -4.30 -5.43
CA THR A 78 -4.13 -3.08 -4.67
C THR A 78 -5.44 -2.60 -4.07
N TRP A 79 -5.48 -2.46 -2.75
CA TRP A 79 -6.64 -1.86 -2.09
C TRP A 79 -6.66 -0.37 -2.39
N ILE A 80 -7.83 0.17 -2.67
CA ILE A 80 -8.02 1.60 -2.93
C ILE A 80 -9.33 2.04 -2.29
N THR A 81 -9.35 3.23 -1.72
CA THR A 81 -10.59 3.87 -1.27
C THR A 81 -10.48 5.38 -1.31
N THR A 82 -11.61 6.06 -1.06
CA THR A 82 -11.68 7.52 -0.98
C THR A 82 -11.95 7.98 0.44
N LEU A 83 -11.13 8.93 0.88
CA LEU A 83 -11.20 9.55 2.20
C LEU A 83 -11.66 11.00 2.08
N ASP A 84 -12.41 11.47 3.06
CA ASP A 84 -12.84 12.86 3.16
C ASP A 84 -11.70 13.79 3.63
N ARG A 85 -12.00 15.08 3.75
CA ARG A 85 -11.08 16.11 4.25
C ARG A 85 -10.53 15.91 5.67
N VAL A 86 -11.07 14.97 6.44
CA VAL A 86 -10.57 14.59 7.78
C VAL A 86 -10.08 13.14 7.84
N GLY A 87 -9.92 12.47 6.69
CA GLY A 87 -9.39 11.12 6.61
C GLY A 87 -10.40 10.01 6.93
N ASN A 88 -11.71 10.29 7.00
CA ASN A 88 -12.72 9.24 7.10
C ASN A 88 -13.04 8.67 5.72
N ILE A 89 -13.36 7.38 5.64
CA ILE A 89 -13.81 6.75 4.39
C ILE A 89 -15.17 7.34 4.00
N LYS A 90 -15.29 7.93 2.79
CA LYS A 90 -16.48 8.72 2.40
C LYS A 90 -17.78 7.93 2.31
N TYR A 91 -17.71 6.67 1.87
CA TYR A 91 -18.89 5.84 1.63
C TYR A 91 -18.96 4.68 2.63
N ALA A 92 -18.61 4.96 3.88
CA ALA A 92 -18.53 3.98 4.97
C ALA A 92 -19.79 3.86 5.84
N ASN A 93 -20.95 4.23 5.28
CA ASN A 93 -22.20 4.28 6.05
C ASN A 93 -22.67 2.88 6.49
N ASP A 94 -22.26 1.85 5.75
CA ASP A 94 -22.59 0.44 6.00
C ASP A 94 -21.93 -0.16 7.25
N PHE A 95 -20.95 0.53 7.85
CA PHE A 95 -20.33 0.13 9.11
C PHE A 95 -20.26 1.31 10.08
N SER A 96 -21.42 1.74 10.58
CA SER A 96 -21.56 2.97 11.36
C SER A 96 -22.66 2.88 12.43
N VAL A 97 -22.61 3.81 13.38
CA VAL A 97 -23.68 4.04 14.36
C VAL A 97 -24.24 5.44 14.14
N GLU A 98 -25.56 5.54 14.08
CA GLU A 98 -26.28 6.81 14.09
C GLU A 98 -26.63 7.17 15.54
N ILE A 99 -26.24 8.38 15.96
CA ILE A 99 -26.42 8.87 17.32
C ILE A 99 -27.19 10.18 17.25
N GLN A 100 -28.31 10.23 17.98
CA GLN A 100 -29.01 11.47 18.25
C GLN A 100 -28.34 12.16 19.43
N LEU A 101 -27.75 13.34 19.20
CA LEU A 101 -27.08 14.10 20.24
C LEU A 101 -28.09 14.75 21.19
N ASP A 102 -27.71 14.82 22.46
CA ASP A 102 -28.42 15.55 23.51
C ASP A 102 -28.34 17.07 23.29
N PRO A 103 -29.16 17.86 24.01
CA PRO A 103 -29.01 19.30 24.06
C PRO A 103 -27.58 19.70 24.48
N ASN A 104 -26.97 20.60 23.72
CA ASN A 104 -25.60 21.08 23.95
C ASN A 104 -25.53 22.61 23.90
N GLU A 105 -24.62 23.22 24.66
CA GLU A 105 -24.38 24.66 24.60
C GLU A 105 -23.94 25.12 23.20
N ASP A 106 -23.13 24.30 22.51
CA ASP A 106 -22.81 24.52 21.11
C ASP A 106 -23.98 24.05 20.23
N LYS A 107 -24.76 25.02 19.76
CA LYS A 107 -25.92 24.80 18.88
C LYS A 107 -25.58 24.02 17.60
N ARG A 108 -24.31 23.98 17.17
CA ARG A 108 -23.90 23.18 16.01
C ARG A 108 -23.99 21.68 16.25
N PHE A 109 -23.99 21.25 17.51
CA PHE A 109 -24.04 19.85 17.93
C PHE A 109 -25.23 19.52 18.84
N SER A 110 -26.12 20.50 19.08
CA SER A 110 -27.33 20.29 19.88
C SER A 110 -28.41 19.59 19.05
N GLU A 111 -29.00 18.54 19.59
CA GLU A 111 -30.22 17.90 19.06
C GLU A 111 -30.14 17.46 17.58
N ARG A 112 -28.95 17.18 17.05
CA ARG A 112 -28.76 16.65 15.69
C ARG A 112 -28.33 15.19 15.68
N SER A 113 -28.64 14.50 14.59
CA SER A 113 -28.07 13.18 14.30
C SER A 113 -26.64 13.31 13.76
N ILE A 114 -25.76 12.43 14.21
CA ILE A 114 -24.43 12.22 13.63
C ILE A 114 -24.19 10.75 13.32
N HIS A 115 -23.38 10.48 12.31
CA HIS A 115 -22.92 9.13 11.98
C HIS A 115 -21.48 8.96 12.41
N ILE A 116 -21.21 7.91 13.18
CA ILE A 116 -19.87 7.55 13.61
C ILE A 116 -19.44 6.25 12.92
N PRO A 117 -18.35 6.26 12.14
CA PRO A 117 -17.83 5.05 11.53
C PRO A 117 -17.24 4.11 12.58
N LEU A 118 -17.67 2.85 12.58
CA LEU A 118 -17.22 1.84 13.54
C LEU A 118 -15.86 1.25 13.21
N TYR A 119 -15.43 1.27 11.95
CA TYR A 119 -14.11 0.77 11.53
C TYR A 119 -12.94 1.46 12.28
N SER A 120 -13.16 2.69 12.76
CA SER A 120 -12.18 3.44 13.55
C SER A 120 -11.94 2.82 14.94
N PHE A 121 -12.90 2.07 15.48
CA PHE A 121 -12.89 1.56 16.85
C PHE A 121 -12.81 0.05 16.97
N ILE A 122 -13.38 -0.67 16.00
CA ILE A 122 -13.46 -2.13 16.05
C ILE A 122 -13.32 -2.76 14.66
N ASN A 123 -12.60 -3.88 14.61
CA ASN A 123 -12.46 -4.65 13.39
C ASN A 123 -13.77 -5.35 13.04
N LEU A 124 -13.99 -5.57 11.74
CA LEU A 124 -15.20 -6.24 11.27
C LEU A 124 -15.38 -7.64 11.88
N GLU A 125 -14.30 -8.39 12.07
CA GLU A 125 -14.34 -9.74 12.65
C GLU A 125 -14.77 -9.76 14.13
N ASP A 126 -14.50 -8.67 14.85
CA ASP A 126 -14.76 -8.57 16.30
C ASP A 126 -16.16 -8.01 16.61
N ILE A 127 -16.87 -7.47 15.60
CA ILE A 127 -18.15 -6.77 15.80
C ILE A 127 -19.25 -7.66 16.38
N GLN A 128 -19.22 -8.96 16.10
CA GLN A 128 -20.18 -9.93 16.63
C GLN A 128 -20.21 -9.92 18.17
N ARG A 129 -19.06 -9.65 18.81
CA ARG A 129 -18.95 -9.56 20.27
C ARG A 129 -19.56 -8.27 20.82
N MET A 130 -19.66 -7.23 19.99
CA MET A 130 -20.16 -5.91 20.36
C MET A 130 -21.61 -5.65 19.96
N LYS A 131 -22.23 -6.57 19.19
CA LYS A 131 -23.62 -6.46 18.75
C LYS A 131 -24.59 -6.27 19.91
N TYR A 132 -24.34 -6.94 21.04
CA TYR A 132 -25.14 -6.80 22.25
C TYR A 132 -24.82 -5.55 23.06
N SER A 133 -23.74 -4.84 22.77
CA SER A 133 -23.40 -3.59 23.47
C SER A 133 -23.96 -2.38 22.74
N LEU A 134 -23.95 -2.42 21.40
CA LEU A 134 -24.46 -1.39 20.50
C LEU A 134 -25.95 -1.62 20.21
N GLU A 135 -26.80 -1.29 21.18
CA GLU A 135 -28.26 -1.42 21.04
C GLU A 135 -28.92 -0.05 20.88
N GLN A 136 -29.98 0.01 20.08
CA GLN A 136 -30.81 1.21 19.95
C GLN A 136 -31.33 1.66 21.33
N GLY A 137 -31.28 2.97 21.57
CA GLY A 137 -31.64 3.60 22.84
C GLY A 137 -30.50 3.66 23.85
N SER A 138 -29.41 2.91 23.67
CA SER A 138 -28.26 2.97 24.60
C SER A 138 -27.64 4.36 24.59
N HIS A 139 -27.25 4.84 25.77
CA HIS A 139 -26.68 6.16 25.93
C HIS A 139 -25.17 6.12 25.79
N ILE A 140 -24.65 6.93 24.87
CA ILE A 140 -23.26 6.93 24.46
C ILE A 140 -22.62 8.29 24.73
N ILE A 141 -21.42 8.25 25.30
CA ILE A 141 -20.56 9.40 25.48
C ILE A 141 -19.51 9.36 24.37
N ILE A 142 -19.27 10.49 23.75
CA ILE A 142 -18.33 10.67 22.65
C ILE A 142 -17.27 11.65 23.13
N ASP A 143 -16.03 11.19 23.18
CA ASP A 143 -14.85 12.03 23.45
C ASP A 143 -13.97 12.03 22.19
N GLY A 144 -13.50 13.19 21.79
CA GLY A 144 -12.63 13.34 20.64
C GLY A 144 -12.36 14.79 20.29
N VAL A 145 -12.26 15.06 18.99
CA VAL A 145 -11.98 16.40 18.47
C VAL A 145 -12.99 16.83 17.43
N GLN A 146 -13.14 18.14 17.29
CA GLN A 146 -13.92 18.75 16.21
C GLN A 146 -13.04 19.46 15.19
N LYS A 147 -13.44 19.41 13.92
CA LYS A 147 -12.90 20.26 12.84
C LYS A 147 -14.05 20.84 12.03
N GLY A 148 -14.37 22.12 12.27
CA GLY A 148 -15.58 22.74 11.74
C GLY A 148 -16.82 22.10 12.37
N ASP A 149 -17.69 21.52 11.54
CA ASP A 149 -18.92 20.83 11.97
C ASP A 149 -18.77 19.30 12.01
N ILE A 150 -17.57 18.79 11.73
CA ILE A 150 -17.27 17.35 11.72
C ILE A 150 -16.75 16.95 13.10
N VAL A 151 -17.39 15.93 13.66
CA VAL A 151 -16.99 15.25 14.90
C VAL A 151 -16.07 14.09 14.54
N ILE A 152 -14.91 14.02 15.18
CA ILE A 152 -13.93 12.95 15.00
C ILE A 152 -13.71 12.30 16.37
N PRO A 153 -14.41 11.19 16.65
CA PRO A 153 -14.32 10.58 17.96
C PRO A 153 -13.01 9.83 18.15
N ALA A 154 -12.44 9.96 19.33
CA ALA A 154 -11.29 9.20 19.80
C ALA A 154 -11.71 8.07 20.73
N MET A 155 -12.76 8.28 21.53
CA MET A 155 -13.34 7.28 22.42
C MET A 155 -14.87 7.35 22.41
N LEU A 156 -15.50 6.19 22.51
CA LEU A 156 -16.94 6.05 22.73
C LEU A 156 -17.16 5.23 24.00
N THR A 157 -18.01 5.72 24.91
CA THR A 157 -18.35 5.01 26.15
C THR A 157 -19.86 4.77 26.21
N ILE A 158 -20.26 3.51 26.26
CA ILE A 158 -21.66 3.09 26.41
C ILE A 158 -21.96 2.98 27.91
N LYS A 159 -22.76 3.91 28.44
CA LYS A 159 -22.93 4.10 29.90
C LYS A 159 -23.48 2.86 30.60
N GLU A 160 -24.52 2.25 30.05
CA GLU A 160 -25.28 1.18 30.70
C GLU A 160 -24.46 -0.10 30.88
N LYS A 161 -23.52 -0.35 29.96
CA LYS A 161 -22.76 -1.60 29.88
C LYS A 161 -21.29 -1.41 30.30
N ASN A 162 -20.89 -0.18 30.61
CA ASN A 162 -19.50 0.20 30.91
C ASN A 162 -18.51 -0.29 29.84
N VAL A 163 -18.91 -0.18 28.56
CA VAL A 163 -18.10 -0.62 27.42
C VAL A 163 -17.47 0.60 26.76
N GLY A 164 -16.14 0.61 26.69
CA GLY A 164 -15.35 1.61 25.98
C GLY A 164 -14.87 1.09 24.63
N LEU A 165 -15.01 1.91 23.60
CA LEU A 165 -14.45 1.72 22.27
C LEU A 165 -13.45 2.84 22.01
N GLU A 166 -12.26 2.49 21.52
CA GLU A 166 -11.15 3.44 21.43
C GLU A 166 -10.47 3.37 20.05
N ASN A 167 -10.31 4.53 19.43
CA ASN A 167 -9.38 4.71 18.33
C ASN A 167 -7.99 5.02 18.91
N LYS A 168 -7.23 3.96 19.23
CA LYS A 168 -5.95 4.05 19.96
C LYS A 168 -4.95 5.03 19.35
N GLN A 169 -4.82 5.05 18.02
CA GLN A 169 -3.85 5.93 17.35
C GLN A 169 -4.20 7.41 17.55
N LEU A 170 -5.49 7.74 17.55
CA LEU A 170 -5.96 9.11 17.78
C LEU A 170 -5.93 9.46 19.28
N SER A 171 -6.42 8.58 20.15
CA SER A 171 -6.46 8.83 21.60
C SER A 171 -5.06 8.99 22.20
N GLU A 172 -4.07 8.18 21.78
CA GLU A 172 -2.69 8.30 22.24
C GLU A 172 -2.08 9.66 21.87
N ARG A 173 -2.44 10.20 20.71
CA ARG A 173 -1.96 11.51 20.26
C ARG A 173 -2.69 12.69 20.88
N LEU A 174 -3.93 12.50 21.34
CA LEU A 174 -4.73 13.54 22.00
C LEU A 174 -4.51 13.59 23.51
N TYR A 175 -4.42 12.43 24.17
CA TYR A 175 -4.43 12.30 25.64
C TYR A 175 -3.19 11.59 26.19
N GLY A 176 -2.35 11.01 25.33
CA GLY A 176 -1.17 10.28 25.77
C GLY A 176 -0.03 11.17 26.26
N PRO A 177 1.09 10.57 26.72
CA PRO A 177 2.21 11.30 27.33
C PRO A 177 2.89 12.30 26.39
N LYS A 178 2.75 12.11 25.07
CA LYS A 178 3.26 13.00 24.01
C LYS A 178 2.11 13.70 23.27
N ALA A 179 1.03 14.00 23.98
CA ALA A 179 -0.13 14.65 23.39
C ALA A 179 0.27 15.89 22.60
N ALA A 180 -0.15 15.96 21.34
CA ALA A 180 0.09 17.12 20.50
C ALA A 180 -0.79 18.27 21.00
N SER A 181 -0.18 19.41 21.38
CA SER A 181 -0.91 20.66 21.61
C SER A 181 -1.32 21.24 20.26
N SER A 182 -2.36 20.65 19.67
CA SER A 182 -2.98 21.17 18.45
C SER A 182 -3.80 22.40 18.82
N LYS A 183 -3.40 23.58 18.33
CA LYS A 183 -4.16 24.83 18.49
C LYS A 183 -5.46 24.87 17.66
N GLU A 184 -5.61 23.97 16.69
CA GLU A 184 -6.72 23.99 15.72
C GLU A 184 -7.84 23.00 16.05
N SER A 185 -7.57 21.94 16.82
CA SER A 185 -8.59 20.96 17.21
C SER A 185 -9.01 21.18 18.66
N SER A 186 -10.26 21.61 18.87
CA SER A 186 -10.82 21.68 20.22
C SER A 186 -11.24 20.29 20.68
N GLN A 187 -10.87 19.94 21.92
CA GLN A 187 -11.44 18.78 22.59
C GLN A 187 -12.96 18.92 22.62
N LEU A 188 -13.65 17.83 22.33
CA LEU A 188 -15.08 17.76 22.20
C LEU A 188 -15.61 16.63 23.07
N TYR A 189 -16.60 16.95 23.89
CA TYR A 189 -17.33 15.99 24.70
C TYR A 189 -18.81 16.11 24.38
N LEU A 190 -19.38 15.04 23.81
CA LEU A 190 -20.79 14.96 23.45
C LEU A 190 -21.44 13.75 24.11
N ALA A 191 -22.75 13.82 24.31
CA ALA A 191 -23.58 12.72 24.78
C ALA A 191 -24.80 12.59 23.88
N GLY A 192 -25.36 11.39 23.80
CA GLY A 192 -26.55 11.13 23.02
C GLY A 192 -27.01 9.68 23.11
N SER A 193 -28.01 9.34 22.32
CA SER A 193 -28.58 7.99 22.27
C SER A 193 -28.45 7.38 20.89
N ILE A 194 -28.13 6.09 20.84
CA ILE A 194 -28.04 5.32 19.60
C ILE A 194 -29.43 5.23 18.96
N GLN A 195 -29.57 5.73 17.74
CA GLN A 195 -30.79 5.61 16.95
C GLN A 195 -30.78 4.34 16.10
N ASN A 196 -29.65 4.06 15.47
CA ASN A 196 -29.50 2.94 14.55
C ASN A 196 -28.06 2.46 14.51
N VAL A 197 -27.87 1.17 14.24
CA VAL A 197 -26.55 0.53 14.08
C VAL A 197 -26.55 -0.18 12.74
N GLN A 198 -25.69 0.28 11.84
CA GLN A 198 -25.50 -0.29 10.51
C GLN A 198 -24.23 -1.14 10.53
N LEU A 199 -24.39 -2.43 10.30
CA LEU A 199 -23.29 -3.38 10.17
C LEU A 199 -23.29 -3.96 8.76
N PRO A 200 -22.12 -4.18 8.15
CA PRO A 200 -22.06 -4.73 6.81
C PRO A 200 -22.56 -6.18 6.84
N GLU A 201 -23.53 -6.51 5.98
CA GLU A 201 -24.05 -7.87 5.86
C GLU A 201 -22.98 -8.78 5.25
N GLY A 202 -22.81 -9.99 5.80
CA GLY A 202 -21.73 -10.94 5.48
C GLY A 202 -21.74 -11.54 4.06
N THR A 203 -22.29 -10.85 3.08
CA THR A 203 -22.26 -11.20 1.66
C THR A 203 -21.24 -10.35 0.94
N VAL A 204 -20.34 -11.03 0.22
CA VAL A 204 -19.44 -10.49 -0.82
C VAL A 204 -20.14 -9.33 -1.55
N GLY A 205 -19.71 -8.09 -1.26
CA GLY A 205 -20.32 -6.87 -1.84
C GLY A 205 -20.45 -5.67 -0.89
N THR A 206 -20.48 -5.86 0.44
CA THR A 206 -20.36 -4.75 1.40
C THR A 206 -18.88 -4.44 1.67
N ASN A 207 -18.48 -3.18 1.63
CA ASN A 207 -17.10 -2.65 1.63
C ASN A 207 -16.00 -3.64 2.09
N PHE A 208 -15.40 -4.38 1.14
CA PHE A 208 -14.30 -5.33 1.40
C PHE A 208 -13.07 -4.66 2.04
N ILE A 209 -13.01 -3.32 1.99
CA ILE A 209 -12.04 -2.44 2.61
C ILE A 209 -11.87 -2.75 4.11
N TYR A 210 -12.96 -2.98 4.86
CA TYR A 210 -12.87 -3.25 6.31
C TYR A 210 -12.27 -4.62 6.65
N GLY A 211 -12.25 -5.54 5.69
CA GLY A 211 -11.64 -6.86 5.88
C GLY A 211 -10.11 -6.81 5.94
N ASN A 212 -9.49 -5.70 5.49
CA ASN A 212 -8.05 -5.53 5.57
C ASN A 212 -7.67 -4.66 6.78
N ARG A 213 -7.24 -5.32 7.86
CA ARG A 213 -6.82 -4.65 9.11
C ARG A 213 -5.68 -3.67 8.89
N VAL A 214 -4.68 -4.05 8.10
CA VAL A 214 -3.51 -3.21 7.79
C VAL A 214 -3.94 -1.92 7.10
N LEU A 215 -4.83 -2.02 6.11
CA LEU A 215 -5.36 -0.86 5.39
C LEU A 215 -6.06 0.11 6.35
N ILE A 216 -6.94 -0.43 7.20
CA ILE A 216 -7.70 0.35 8.18
C ILE A 216 -6.78 1.03 9.19
N ASP A 217 -5.78 0.32 9.70
CA ASP A 217 -4.79 0.89 10.61
C ASP A 217 -3.94 1.98 9.94
N ARG A 218 -3.64 1.84 8.64
CA ARG A 218 -2.95 2.88 7.88
C ARG A 218 -3.83 4.09 7.57
N ILE A 219 -5.13 3.92 7.35
CA ILE A 219 -6.09 5.01 7.19
C ILE A 219 -6.24 5.79 8.50
N LYS A 220 -6.35 5.10 9.64
CA LYS A 220 -6.38 5.75 10.97
C LYS A 220 -5.10 6.56 11.23
N GLN A 221 -3.94 6.03 10.86
CA GLN A 221 -2.67 6.74 11.04
C GLN A 221 -2.61 7.98 10.14
N PHE A 222 -3.07 7.85 8.89
CA PHE A 222 -3.18 8.98 7.99
C PHE A 222 -4.13 10.06 8.52
N GLN A 223 -5.29 9.68 9.09
CA GLN A 223 -6.21 10.62 9.73
C GLN A 223 -5.52 11.38 10.87
N VAL A 224 -4.77 10.69 11.73
CA VAL A 224 -4.00 11.33 12.81
C VAL A 224 -2.99 12.35 12.25
N ASP A 225 -2.19 11.96 11.26
CA ASP A 225 -1.18 12.82 10.66
C ASP A 225 -1.82 14.03 9.96
N LEU A 226 -2.96 13.83 9.31
CA LEU A 226 -3.74 14.88 8.65
C LEU A 226 -4.33 15.89 9.66
N LEU A 227 -4.74 15.42 10.83
CA LEU A 227 -5.35 16.27 11.86
C LEU A 227 -4.32 17.02 12.70
N LEU A 228 -3.18 16.40 12.99
CA LEU A 228 -2.24 16.91 14.01
C LEU A 228 -0.90 17.36 13.46
N ASP A 229 -0.44 16.79 12.34
CA ASP A 229 0.95 16.98 11.90
C ASP A 229 1.11 17.91 10.69
N GLN A 230 0.01 18.53 10.19
CA GLN A 230 -0.09 19.50 9.08
C GLN A 230 0.63 19.15 7.75
N LYS A 231 1.40 18.06 7.69
CA LYS A 231 2.26 17.62 6.59
C LYS A 231 1.49 17.47 5.28
N PHE A 232 0.21 17.07 5.38
CA PHE A 232 -0.65 16.78 4.23
C PHE A 232 -1.49 17.98 3.76
N ASN A 233 -1.48 19.12 4.46
CA ASN A 233 -2.29 20.28 4.09
C ASN A 233 -1.77 21.01 2.83
N GLU A 234 -0.51 20.80 2.43
CA GLU A 234 0.13 21.46 1.28
C GLU A 234 0.45 20.50 0.12
N VAL A 235 0.10 19.22 0.25
CA VAL A 235 0.45 18.20 -0.75
C VAL A 235 -0.47 18.36 -1.96
N THR A 236 0.12 18.65 -3.13
CA THR A 236 -0.58 18.80 -4.42
C THR A 236 -0.37 17.62 -5.37
N SER A 237 0.44 16.64 -4.96
CA SER A 237 0.84 15.51 -5.80
C SER A 237 0.69 14.19 -5.05
N THR A 238 0.76 13.05 -5.77
CA THR A 238 0.70 11.74 -5.14
C THR A 238 1.92 11.51 -4.24
N GLU A 239 1.70 11.40 -2.94
CA GLU A 239 2.72 10.98 -1.97
C GLU A 239 2.80 9.47 -1.92
N ILE A 240 4.03 8.94 -1.84
CA ILE A 240 4.29 7.52 -1.73
C ILE A 240 5.00 7.28 -0.40
N LEU A 241 4.43 6.42 0.44
CA LEU A 241 5.00 6.05 1.72
C LEU A 241 5.31 4.56 1.75
N ASP A 242 6.39 4.23 2.44
CA ASP A 242 6.82 2.86 2.65
C ASP A 242 6.32 2.40 4.02
N TYR A 243 5.76 1.20 4.06
CA TYR A 243 5.30 0.57 5.29
C TYR A 243 5.70 -0.90 5.31
N GLU A 244 5.99 -1.42 6.48
CA GLU A 244 6.37 -2.82 6.65
C GLU A 244 5.71 -3.36 7.91
N GLU A 245 5.06 -4.52 7.78
CA GLU A 245 4.43 -5.23 8.88
C GLU A 245 4.53 -6.73 8.64
N ASN A 246 4.96 -7.48 9.67
CA ASN A 246 5.15 -8.94 9.60
C ASN A 246 6.00 -9.37 8.38
N ASP A 247 7.10 -8.66 8.13
CA ASP A 247 8.02 -8.84 6.98
C ASP A 247 7.37 -8.60 5.58
N ILE A 248 6.13 -8.12 5.54
CA ILE A 248 5.45 -7.73 4.30
C ILE A 248 5.65 -6.25 4.07
N LYS A 249 6.24 -5.92 2.91
CA LYS A 249 6.46 -4.53 2.48
C LYS A 249 5.27 -4.02 1.70
N TYR A 250 4.76 -2.87 2.08
CA TYR A 250 3.66 -2.17 1.45
C TYR A 250 4.13 -0.82 0.91
N LYS A 251 3.49 -0.40 -0.19
CA LYS A 251 3.54 0.98 -0.67
C LYS A 251 2.16 1.58 -0.50
N LEU A 252 2.11 2.71 0.21
CA LEU A 252 0.92 3.53 0.36
C LEU A 252 1.02 4.67 -0.65
N LEU A 253 -0.04 4.90 -1.41
CA LEU A 253 -0.15 6.02 -2.33
C LEU A 253 -1.32 6.89 -1.90
N ILE A 254 -1.01 8.15 -1.59
CA ILE A 254 -1.99 9.13 -1.13
C ILE A 254 -2.05 10.21 -2.18
N LYS A 255 -3.20 10.36 -2.84
CA LYS A 255 -3.41 11.37 -3.87
C LYS A 255 -4.52 12.33 -3.43
N PRO A 256 -4.24 13.63 -3.26
CA PRO A 256 -5.29 14.62 -3.05
C PRO A 256 -6.16 14.73 -4.31
N THR A 257 -7.46 14.83 -4.13
CA THR A 257 -8.46 15.08 -5.19
C THR A 257 -9.45 16.12 -4.70
N ILE A 258 -9.98 16.92 -5.62
CA ILE A 258 -11.01 17.93 -5.31
C ILE A 258 -12.36 17.34 -5.68
N ASP A 259 -13.34 17.42 -4.79
CA ASP A 259 -14.72 17.04 -5.12
C ASP A 259 -15.49 18.14 -5.85
N ALA A 260 -16.73 17.84 -6.23
CA ALA A 260 -17.61 18.79 -6.92
C ALA A 260 -17.88 20.07 -6.10
N GLU A 261 -17.72 20.03 -4.77
CA GLU A 261 -17.90 21.17 -3.87
C GLU A 261 -16.62 21.98 -3.64
N GLY A 262 -15.50 21.59 -4.26
CA GLY A 262 -14.21 22.26 -4.10
C GLY A 262 -13.45 21.89 -2.83
N LYS A 263 -13.88 20.83 -2.10
CA LYS A 263 -13.20 20.36 -0.90
C LYS A 263 -12.13 19.31 -1.26
N THR A 264 -11.00 19.37 -0.55
CA THR A 264 -9.92 18.39 -0.69
C THR A 264 -10.31 17.09 0.00
N ASN A 265 -10.40 16.03 -0.80
CA ASN A 265 -10.52 14.64 -0.40
C ASN A 265 -9.24 13.89 -0.80
N TYR A 266 -9.10 12.63 -0.40
CA TYR A 266 -7.90 11.85 -0.68
C TYR A 266 -8.27 10.49 -1.28
N ILE A 267 -7.59 10.10 -2.35
CA ILE A 267 -7.56 8.71 -2.80
C ILE A 267 -6.42 8.03 -2.05
N PHE A 268 -6.74 6.98 -1.32
CA PHE A 268 -5.81 6.21 -0.54
C PHE A 268 -5.68 4.81 -1.12
N ALA A 269 -4.48 4.44 -1.55
CA ALA A 269 -4.22 3.10 -2.09
C ALA A 269 -3.08 2.42 -1.34
N MET A 270 -3.19 1.11 -1.16
CA MET A 270 -2.18 0.27 -0.52
C MET A 270 -1.93 -0.98 -1.36
N THR A 271 -0.68 -1.17 -1.79
CA THR A 271 -0.24 -2.38 -2.50
C THR A 271 0.81 -3.12 -1.70
N SER A 272 0.69 -4.45 -1.63
CA SER A 272 1.76 -5.31 -1.14
C SER A 272 2.82 -5.50 -2.21
N LEU A 273 4.09 -5.52 -1.80
CA LEU A 273 5.24 -5.88 -2.62
C LEU A 273 5.63 -7.37 -2.44
N GLN A 274 4.94 -8.11 -1.60
CA GLN A 274 5.21 -9.54 -1.41
C GLN A 274 5.12 -10.34 -2.73
N PRO A 275 4.13 -10.14 -3.63
CA PRO A 275 4.11 -10.85 -4.91
C PRO A 275 5.32 -10.52 -5.78
N VAL A 276 5.87 -9.30 -5.66
CA VAL A 276 7.12 -8.92 -6.34
C VAL A 276 8.29 -9.70 -5.73
N ASP A 277 8.37 -9.77 -4.41
CA ASP A 277 9.44 -10.49 -3.72
C ASP A 277 9.41 -12.00 -4.03
N GLU A 278 8.24 -12.61 -4.03
CA GLU A 278 8.04 -14.01 -4.44
C GLU A 278 8.47 -14.24 -5.89
N ALA A 279 8.03 -13.38 -6.82
CA ALA A 279 8.42 -13.49 -8.23
C ALA A 279 9.94 -13.32 -8.43
N VAL A 280 10.56 -12.37 -7.73
CA VAL A 280 12.00 -12.16 -7.77
C VAL A 280 12.75 -13.38 -7.23
N GLN A 281 12.25 -13.99 -6.15
CA GLN A 281 12.83 -15.20 -5.58
C GLN A 281 12.74 -16.38 -6.57
N MET A 282 11.56 -16.63 -7.14
CA MET A 282 11.36 -17.68 -8.14
C MET A 282 12.30 -17.51 -9.35
N ILE A 283 12.51 -16.27 -9.81
CA ILE A 283 13.41 -15.96 -10.90
C ILE A 283 14.88 -16.24 -10.51
N LYS A 284 15.29 -15.90 -9.29
CA LYS A 284 16.65 -16.20 -8.79
C LYS A 284 16.93 -17.70 -8.74
N ASP A 285 15.97 -18.49 -8.25
CA ASP A 285 16.11 -19.95 -8.18
C ASP A 285 16.20 -20.55 -9.59
N TYR A 286 15.40 -20.05 -10.53
CA TYR A 286 15.49 -20.45 -11.93
C TYR A 286 16.83 -20.07 -12.59
N TYR A 287 17.40 -18.91 -12.27
CA TYR A 287 18.63 -18.43 -12.89
C TYR A 287 19.84 -19.31 -12.62
N VAL A 288 19.89 -20.05 -11.51
CA VAL A 288 21.00 -20.97 -11.23
C VAL A 288 21.12 -22.02 -12.35
N TYR A 289 19.99 -22.59 -12.79
CA TYR A 289 19.96 -23.55 -13.89
C TYR A 289 20.40 -22.90 -15.21
N LEU A 290 19.96 -21.67 -15.47
CA LEU A 290 20.35 -20.91 -16.65
C LEU A 290 21.86 -20.65 -16.67
N ILE A 291 22.46 -20.27 -15.53
CA ILE A 291 23.91 -20.05 -15.40
C ILE A 291 24.67 -21.34 -15.72
N ILE A 292 24.27 -22.47 -15.16
CA ILE A 292 24.92 -23.77 -15.45
C ILE A 292 24.86 -24.08 -16.95
N PHE A 293 23.69 -23.89 -17.56
CA PHE A 293 23.50 -24.07 -18.99
C PHE A 293 24.41 -23.16 -19.83
N VAL A 294 24.46 -21.86 -19.51
CA VAL A 294 25.30 -20.90 -20.23
C VAL A 294 26.80 -21.17 -19.99
N LEU A 295 27.20 -21.61 -18.81
CA LEU A 295 28.59 -22.02 -18.54
C LEU A 295 29.01 -23.21 -19.41
N ILE A 296 28.16 -24.21 -19.58
CA ILE A 296 28.40 -25.33 -20.50
C ILE A 296 28.56 -24.79 -21.93
N LEU A 297 27.69 -23.87 -22.34
CA LEU A 297 27.73 -23.26 -23.66
C LEU A 297 29.03 -22.45 -23.89
N ILE A 298 29.48 -21.69 -22.89
CA ILE A 298 30.75 -20.96 -22.92
C ILE A 298 31.91 -21.93 -23.13
N VAL A 299 31.95 -23.06 -22.39
CA VAL A 299 32.99 -24.07 -22.56
C VAL A 299 32.97 -24.66 -23.97
N LEU A 300 31.80 -24.99 -24.51
CA LEU A 300 31.65 -25.54 -25.86
C LEU A 300 32.09 -24.52 -26.93
N ILE A 301 31.67 -23.26 -26.83
CA ILE A 301 32.02 -22.20 -27.77
C ILE A 301 33.51 -21.89 -27.70
N SER A 302 34.06 -21.71 -26.50
CA SER A 302 35.50 -21.50 -26.33
C SER A 302 36.31 -22.65 -26.92
N PHE A 303 35.86 -23.90 -26.72
CA PHE A 303 36.53 -25.07 -27.28
C PHE A 303 36.47 -25.07 -28.81
N TYR A 304 35.30 -24.76 -29.38
CA TYR A 304 35.12 -24.63 -30.82
C TYR A 304 36.02 -23.55 -31.41
N TYR A 305 36.04 -22.35 -30.82
CA TYR A 305 36.87 -21.22 -31.25
C TYR A 305 38.35 -21.58 -31.22
N SER A 306 38.80 -22.17 -30.10
CA SER A 306 40.18 -22.61 -29.91
C SER A 306 40.61 -23.66 -30.95
N LYS A 307 39.77 -24.69 -31.18
CA LYS A 307 40.11 -25.81 -32.06
C LYS A 307 39.97 -25.50 -33.54
N LYS A 308 38.90 -24.80 -33.94
CA LYS A 308 38.53 -24.64 -35.36
C LYS A 308 39.02 -23.33 -35.98
N ILE A 309 39.26 -22.29 -35.18
CA ILE A 309 39.72 -20.98 -35.69
C ILE A 309 41.17 -20.73 -35.30
N ALA A 310 41.46 -20.70 -33.99
CA ALA A 310 42.79 -20.30 -33.51
C ALA A 310 43.89 -21.30 -33.91
N LYS A 311 43.63 -22.62 -33.82
CA LYS A 311 44.59 -23.66 -34.17
C LYS A 311 45.04 -23.62 -35.65
N PRO A 312 44.15 -23.56 -36.67
CA PRO A 312 44.59 -23.45 -38.07
C PRO A 312 45.26 -22.11 -38.40
N LEU A 313 44.81 -20.99 -37.84
CA LEU A 313 45.48 -19.68 -38.01
C LEU A 313 46.94 -19.70 -37.54
N LEU A 314 47.20 -20.32 -36.38
CA LEU A 314 48.56 -20.50 -35.86
C LEU A 314 49.40 -21.48 -36.72
N GLN A 315 48.77 -22.40 -37.45
CA GLN A 315 49.49 -23.29 -38.36
C GLN A 315 49.95 -22.56 -39.61
N ILE A 316 49.09 -21.73 -40.22
CA ILE A 316 49.39 -20.97 -41.43
C ILE A 316 50.53 -19.98 -41.17
N ASN A 317 50.46 -19.21 -40.07
CA ASN A 317 51.44 -18.18 -39.75
C ASN A 317 52.86 -18.76 -39.56
N ASP A 318 52.97 -19.98 -39.00
CA ASP A 318 54.25 -20.67 -38.85
C ASP A 318 54.81 -21.21 -40.17
N THR A 319 53.96 -21.68 -41.08
CA THR A 319 54.40 -22.07 -42.44
C THR A 319 54.93 -20.86 -43.22
N THR A 320 54.27 -19.70 -43.10
CA THR A 320 54.75 -18.46 -43.71
C THR A 320 56.07 -17.98 -43.10
N LYS A 321 56.26 -18.16 -41.78
CA LYS A 321 57.53 -17.84 -41.10
C LYS A 321 58.70 -18.72 -41.56
N LYS A 322 58.45 -20.00 -41.85
CA LYS A 322 59.45 -20.94 -42.38
C LYS A 322 59.82 -20.69 -43.84
N LEU A 323 58.96 -20.02 -44.60
CA LEU A 323 59.20 -19.63 -45.99
C LEU A 323 59.95 -18.30 -46.13
N ARG A 324 60.14 -17.55 -45.02
CA ARG A 324 60.78 -16.23 -45.00
C ARG A 324 62.22 -16.26 -44.45
N VAL A 325 62.78 -17.46 -44.32
CA VAL A 325 64.19 -17.75 -43.98
C VAL A 325 64.79 -18.52 -45.16
#